data_AF-A0A0V1H661-F1
#
_entry.id   AF-A0A0V1H661-F1
#
_cell.length_a   1.000
_cell.length_b   1.000
_cell.length_c   1.000
_cell.angle_alpha   90.00
_cell.angle_beta   90.00
_cell.angle_gamma   90.00
#
_symmetry.space_group_name_H-M   'P 1'
#
loop_
_entity.id
_entity.type
_entity.pdbx_description
1 polymer ?
#
loop_
_entity_poly.entity_id
_entity_poly.type
_entity_poly.pdbx_seq_one_letter_code
_entity_poly.pdbx_strand_id
1 'polypeptide(L)'
;MLKRKAAESLEPFSFNYTSYMRTTSKTWRNVAIASVIILILAVVIMTVVIVILIQSQSQANSSDQSPTTAQPPEDDGEEIPGCFPSDALVKTRSRWKTMQELHIGDEVLDLDERGRPVYTEIFAWLRYDLLKHRFVKIITANGITLTLTPNHLIFKLIHHDCATPDNRTVKLSDYEAVLAGEIQEGDVLLQVDSSLNTAHHAVVTEIYSVRGRGAFAPATLSGTLIVDGTLVSSYTSYWFFDLIGHRFIHEIIFAPIRFFYAFLKIVVKHQPIVDAWFSPKYGGTHWYVEIWKRFRSTVS
;
A
#
# COMPACT_ATOMS: atom_id res chain seq x y z
N MET A 1 60.44 27.98 -69.03
CA MET A 1 59.23 27.12 -68.93
C MET A 1 59.56 25.87 -68.13
N LEU A 2 58.58 25.39 -67.37
CA LEU A 2 58.71 24.64 -66.11
C LEU A 2 59.39 23.26 -66.19
N LYS A 3 60.09 22.92 -65.09
CA LYS A 3 60.64 21.61 -64.74
C LYS A 3 59.57 20.67 -64.18
N ARG A 4 59.74 19.38 -64.48
CA ARG A 4 59.00 18.19 -63.99
C ARG A 4 59.02 18.00 -62.46
N LYS A 5 57.96 17.37 -61.94
CA LYS A 5 57.95 16.23 -60.97
C LYS A 5 56.51 15.70 -60.91
N ALA A 6 56.21 14.47 -61.35
CA ALA A 6 56.38 13.16 -60.70
C ALA A 6 55.37 12.94 -59.55
N ALA A 7 54.67 11.80 -59.67
CA ALA A 7 53.50 11.37 -58.91
C ALA A 7 53.80 11.01 -57.44
N GLU A 8 52.79 11.15 -56.59
CA GLU A 8 52.73 10.54 -55.26
C GLU A 8 51.35 9.90 -55.02
N SER A 9 51.41 8.72 -54.43
CA SER A 9 50.39 7.71 -54.20
C SER A 9 49.36 8.10 -53.14
N LEU A 10 48.12 7.65 -53.34
CA LEU A 10 47.04 7.71 -52.36
C LEU A 10 47.29 6.70 -51.22
N GLU A 11 47.62 7.20 -50.04
CA GLU A 11 47.52 6.47 -48.77
C GLU A 11 46.03 6.25 -48.41
N PRO A 12 45.60 5.03 -48.03
CA PRO A 12 44.25 4.81 -47.55
C PRO A 12 44.09 5.40 -46.15
N PHE A 13 43.09 6.27 -45.99
CA PHE A 13 42.73 6.92 -44.73
C PHE A 13 42.39 5.86 -43.67
N SER A 14 43.32 5.59 -42.75
CA SER A 14 43.10 4.64 -41.66
C SER A 14 42.16 5.28 -40.63
N PHE A 15 40.97 4.71 -40.44
CA PHE A 15 40.05 5.12 -39.38
C PHE A 15 40.34 4.29 -38.13
N ASN A 16 41.40 4.63 -37.40
CA ASN A 16 41.55 4.18 -36.02
C ASN A 16 41.21 5.33 -35.07
N TYR A 17 40.28 5.01 -34.17
CA TYR A 17 39.91 5.72 -32.93
C TYR A 17 38.85 6.84 -32.98
N THR A 18 37.59 6.45 -32.76
CA THR A 18 36.75 7.14 -31.76
C THR A 18 36.17 6.11 -30.79
N SER A 19 36.87 5.92 -29.68
CA SER A 19 36.35 5.23 -28.49
C SER A 19 35.31 6.12 -27.82
N TYR A 20 34.05 6.03 -28.25
CA TYR A 20 32.94 6.69 -27.56
C TYR A 20 31.63 5.90 -27.67
N MET A 21 31.63 4.66 -27.18
CA MET A 21 30.41 4.07 -26.65
C MET A 21 30.71 3.43 -25.30
N ARG A 22 30.68 4.30 -24.29
CA ARG A 22 30.62 3.96 -22.88
C ARG A 22 29.50 2.92 -22.72
N THR A 23 29.87 1.68 -22.41
CA THR A 23 28.95 0.65 -21.94
C THR A 23 28.27 1.21 -20.70
N THR A 24 27.01 1.64 -20.84
CA THR A 24 26.22 2.02 -19.68
C THR A 24 26.13 0.79 -18.79
N SER A 25 26.53 0.94 -17.52
CA SER A 25 26.51 -0.21 -16.60
C SER A 25 25.10 -0.79 -16.58
N LYS A 26 24.98 -2.11 -16.44
CA LYS A 26 23.68 -2.82 -16.43
C LYS A 26 22.66 -2.14 -15.50
N THR A 27 23.15 -1.55 -14.40
CA THR A 27 22.36 -0.75 -13.45
C THR A 27 21.72 0.48 -14.09
N TRP A 28 22.46 1.34 -14.80
CA TRP A 28 21.91 2.52 -15.47
C TRP A 28 20.94 2.17 -16.61
N ARG A 29 21.19 1.06 -17.31
CA ARG A 29 20.25 0.55 -18.31
C ARG A 29 18.93 0.09 -17.68
N ASN A 30 18.99 -0.63 -16.57
CA ASN A 30 17.79 -1.07 -15.85
C ASN A 30 17.03 0.11 -15.24
N VAL A 31 17.73 1.14 -14.73
CA VAL A 31 17.12 2.39 -14.27
C VAL A 31 16.42 3.12 -15.42
N ALA A 32 17.06 3.25 -16.59
CA ALA A 32 16.44 3.87 -17.75
C ALA A 32 15.19 3.11 -18.22
N ILE A 33 15.23 1.77 -18.25
CA ILE A 33 14.09 0.93 -18.60
C ILE A 33 12.95 1.11 -17.58
N ALA A 34 13.26 1.08 -16.28
CA ALA A 34 12.28 1.29 -15.22
C ALA A 34 11.65 2.69 -15.32
N SER A 35 12.43 3.74 -15.55
CA SER A 35 11.93 5.10 -15.73
C SER A 35 11.00 5.23 -16.94
N VAL A 36 11.31 4.55 -18.05
CA VAL A 36 10.43 4.52 -19.23
C VAL A 36 9.13 3.77 -18.94
N ILE A 37 9.19 2.64 -18.24
CA ILE A 37 8.00 1.89 -17.82
C ILE A 37 7.13 2.75 -16.89
N ILE A 38 7.72 3.43 -15.92
CA ILE A 38 7.02 4.34 -14.99
C ILE A 38 6.38 5.50 -15.76
N LEU A 39 7.09 6.08 -16.73
CA LEU A 39 6.56 7.16 -17.56
C LEU A 39 5.37 6.68 -18.41
N ILE A 40 5.47 5.50 -19.01
CA ILE A 40 4.38 4.89 -19.79
C ILE A 40 3.18 4.61 -18.88
N LEU A 41 3.40 4.03 -17.70
CA LEU A 41 2.34 3.79 -16.71
C LEU A 41 1.69 5.10 -16.27
N ALA A 42 2.47 6.15 -16.00
CA ALA A 42 1.95 7.46 -15.65
C ALA A 42 1.10 8.06 -16.79
N VAL A 43 1.54 7.96 -18.05
CA VAL A 43 0.79 8.43 -19.20
C VAL A 43 -0.50 7.62 -19.40
N VAL A 44 -0.46 6.30 -19.23
CA VAL A 44 -1.65 5.43 -19.33
C VAL A 44 -2.63 5.71 -18.19
N ILE A 45 -2.14 5.92 -16.96
CA ILE A 45 -2.98 6.31 -15.83
C ILE A 45 -3.62 7.67 -16.10
N MET A 46 -2.84 8.65 -16.57
CA MET A 46 -3.35 9.98 -16.91
C MET A 46 -4.39 9.93 -18.04
N THR A 47 -4.19 9.10 -19.07
CA THR A 47 -5.17 8.98 -20.17
C THR A 47 -6.44 8.26 -19.71
N VAL A 48 -6.34 7.23 -18.89
CA VAL A 48 -7.50 6.55 -18.28
C VAL A 48 -8.27 7.50 -17.37
N VAL A 49 -7.57 8.30 -16.56
CA VAL A 49 -8.18 9.34 -15.71
C VAL A 49 -8.93 10.37 -16.58
N ILE A 50 -8.32 10.84 -17.67
CA ILE A 50 -8.99 11.77 -18.61
C ILE A 50 -10.24 11.14 -19.22
N VAL A 51 -10.18 9.89 -19.66
CA VAL A 51 -11.34 9.18 -20.23
C VAL A 51 -12.46 9.00 -19.20
N ILE A 52 -12.11 8.66 -17.95
CA ILE A 52 -13.11 8.50 -16.87
C ILE A 52 -13.70 9.87 -16.49
N LEU A 53 -12.90 10.94 -16.46
CA LEU A 53 -13.41 12.31 -16.22
C LEU A 53 -14.42 12.71 -17.30
N ILE A 54 -14.13 12.44 -18.58
CA ILE A 54 -15.04 12.66 -19.70
C ILE A 54 -16.33 11.83 -19.53
N GLN A 55 -16.22 10.56 -19.13
CA GLN A 55 -17.37 9.70 -18.88
C GLN A 55 -18.21 10.13 -17.67
N SER A 56 -17.58 10.67 -16.62
CA SER A 56 -18.29 11.18 -15.45
C SER A 56 -19.13 12.42 -15.77
N GLN A 57 -18.66 13.28 -16.70
CA GLN A 57 -19.45 14.40 -17.20
C GLN A 57 -20.64 13.95 -18.06
N SER A 58 -20.52 12.80 -18.74
CA SER A 58 -21.63 12.19 -19.50
C SER A 58 -22.73 11.66 -18.57
N GLN A 59 -22.37 11.02 -17.45
CA GLN A 59 -23.37 10.51 -16.49
C GLN A 59 -24.11 11.59 -15.69
N ALA A 60 -23.57 12.80 -15.57
CA ALA A 60 -24.29 13.94 -14.99
C ALA A 60 -25.48 14.41 -15.85
N ASN A 61 -25.56 14.00 -17.11
CA ASN A 61 -26.65 14.34 -18.04
C ASN A 61 -27.72 13.24 -18.19
N SER A 62 -27.60 12.10 -17.48
CA SER A 62 -28.56 11.00 -17.59
C SER A 62 -28.83 10.33 -16.25
N SER A 63 -29.39 11.07 -15.29
CA SER A 63 -29.94 10.50 -14.06
C SER A 63 -31.46 10.39 -14.16
N ASP A 64 -31.94 9.29 -14.74
CA ASP A 64 -33.25 8.74 -14.41
C ASP A 64 -33.19 7.21 -14.50
N GLN A 65 -32.60 6.58 -13.48
CA GLN A 65 -32.92 5.19 -13.13
C GLN A 65 -32.90 5.04 -11.61
N SER A 66 -34.09 4.77 -11.08
CA SER A 66 -34.36 4.40 -9.69
C SER A 66 -33.59 3.13 -9.30
N PRO A 67 -32.98 3.04 -8.10
CA PRO A 67 -32.28 1.84 -7.67
C PRO A 67 -33.28 0.77 -7.24
N THR A 68 -33.29 -0.35 -7.97
CA THR A 68 -33.97 -1.59 -7.57
C THR A 68 -33.37 -2.11 -6.26
N THR A 69 -34.25 -2.27 -5.26
CA THR A 69 -34.00 -2.84 -3.94
C THR A 69 -33.57 -4.30 -4.04
N ALA A 70 -32.28 -4.57 -4.24
CA ALA A 70 -31.67 -5.88 -3.99
C ALA A 70 -30.86 -5.78 -2.69
N GLN A 71 -31.22 -6.57 -1.69
CA GLN A 71 -30.45 -6.69 -0.46
C GLN A 71 -29.06 -7.28 -0.81
N PRO A 72 -27.95 -6.72 -0.30
CA PRO A 72 -26.63 -7.30 -0.50
C PRO A 72 -26.59 -8.72 0.12
N PRO A 73 -25.89 -9.68 -0.49
CA PRO A 73 -25.71 -11.02 0.07
C PRO A 73 -25.08 -10.95 1.48
N GLU A 74 -25.53 -11.81 2.40
CA GLU A 74 -25.10 -11.80 3.81
C GLU A 74 -23.66 -12.29 4.03
N ASP A 75 -23.08 -13.01 3.05
CA ASP A 75 -21.74 -13.59 3.06
C ASP A 75 -21.24 -13.58 1.60
N ASP A 76 -20.06 -13.00 1.33
CA ASP A 76 -19.51 -12.92 -0.03
C ASP A 76 -18.75 -14.19 -0.44
N GLY A 77 -18.57 -15.18 0.45
CA GLY A 77 -18.01 -16.51 0.13
C GLY A 77 -16.59 -16.48 -0.45
N GLU A 78 -16.00 -15.31 -0.58
CA GLU A 78 -14.70 -15.03 -1.16
C GLU A 78 -13.73 -14.71 -0.02
N GLU A 79 -12.50 -15.18 -0.13
CA GLU A 79 -11.45 -14.81 0.82
C GLU A 79 -11.12 -13.33 0.63
N ILE A 80 -11.80 -12.51 1.44
CA ILE A 80 -11.75 -11.05 1.33
C ILE A 80 -10.32 -10.54 1.51
N PRO A 81 -9.81 -9.61 0.68
CA PRO A 81 -8.51 -8.98 0.89
C PRO A 81 -8.37 -8.39 2.30
N GLY A 82 -7.12 -8.28 2.79
CA GLY A 82 -6.77 -7.83 4.14
C GLY A 82 -7.57 -6.63 4.63
N CYS A 83 -8.34 -6.80 5.69
CA CYS A 83 -9.22 -5.76 6.26
C CYS A 83 -9.25 -5.82 7.80
N PHE A 84 -9.81 -4.76 8.39
CA PHE A 84 -10.14 -4.64 9.80
C PHE A 84 -11.66 -4.60 10.00
N PRO A 85 -12.16 -5.06 11.17
CA PRO A 85 -13.57 -4.93 11.51
C PRO A 85 -13.94 -3.46 11.81
N SER A 86 -15.23 -3.15 11.74
CA SER A 86 -15.79 -1.80 11.94
C SER A 86 -15.43 -1.16 13.29
N ASP A 87 -15.28 -1.98 14.33
CA ASP A 87 -15.03 -1.59 15.71
C ASP A 87 -13.54 -1.54 16.09
N ALA A 88 -12.63 -1.92 15.18
CA ALA A 88 -11.19 -1.80 15.42
C ALA A 88 -10.82 -0.33 15.72
N LEU A 89 -9.91 -0.13 16.67
CA LEU A 89 -9.60 1.20 17.21
C LEU A 89 -8.31 1.76 16.64
N VAL A 90 -8.35 3.04 16.30
CA VAL A 90 -7.21 3.81 15.81
C VAL A 90 -7.11 5.13 16.56
N LYS A 91 -5.89 5.51 16.96
CA LYS A 91 -5.63 6.78 17.64
C LYS A 91 -5.42 7.88 16.60
N THR A 92 -6.30 8.87 16.57
CA THR A 92 -6.07 10.12 15.81
C THR A 92 -5.34 11.15 16.67
N ARG A 93 -5.02 12.33 16.12
CA ARG A 93 -4.40 13.41 16.91
C ARG A 93 -5.24 13.89 18.08
N SER A 94 -6.57 13.80 17.96
CA SER A 94 -7.50 14.36 18.95
C SER A 94 -8.14 13.30 19.84
N ARG A 95 -8.51 12.14 19.27
CA ARG A 95 -9.22 11.09 19.98
C ARG A 95 -9.01 9.70 19.37
N TRP A 96 -9.43 8.68 20.09
CA TRP A 96 -9.66 7.37 19.50
C TRP A 96 -10.89 7.40 18.60
N LYS A 97 -10.77 6.75 17.44
CA LYS A 97 -11.86 6.51 16.49
C LYS A 97 -11.94 5.01 16.22
N THR A 98 -13.14 4.51 15.97
CA THR A 98 -13.29 3.19 15.36
C THR A 98 -12.95 3.28 13.88
N MET A 99 -12.66 2.14 13.26
CA MET A 99 -12.35 2.05 11.84
C MET A 99 -13.47 2.61 10.97
N GLN A 100 -14.73 2.41 11.39
CA GLN A 100 -15.91 2.95 10.71
C GLN A 100 -16.04 4.49 10.82
N GLU A 101 -15.49 5.11 11.86
CA GLU A 101 -15.54 6.57 12.07
C GLU A 101 -14.43 7.34 11.33
N LEU A 102 -13.46 6.63 10.75
CA LEU A 102 -12.36 7.24 10.03
C LEU A 102 -12.80 7.79 8.68
N HIS A 103 -12.21 8.91 8.30
CA HIS A 103 -12.43 9.56 7.01
C HIS A 103 -11.09 9.78 6.30
N ILE A 104 -11.13 9.91 4.97
CA ILE A 104 -9.98 10.39 4.21
C ILE A 104 -9.57 11.76 4.75
N GLY A 105 -8.27 11.98 4.91
CA GLY A 105 -7.69 13.16 5.53
C GLY A 105 -7.49 13.05 7.06
N ASP A 106 -8.06 12.05 7.73
CA ASP A 106 -7.74 11.81 9.15
C ASP A 106 -6.26 11.41 9.29
N GLU A 107 -5.59 12.01 10.27
CA GLU A 107 -4.23 11.64 10.66
C GLU A 107 -4.27 10.63 11.82
N VAL A 108 -3.71 9.45 11.59
CA VAL A 108 -3.71 8.31 12.49
C VAL A 108 -2.31 7.97 12.99
N LEU A 109 -2.23 7.43 14.21
CA LEU A 109 -0.98 7.03 14.85
C LEU A 109 -0.26 5.95 14.04
N ASP A 110 1.04 6.12 13.91
CA ASP A 110 1.98 5.22 13.24
C ASP A 110 3.36 5.31 13.91
N LEU A 111 4.36 4.60 13.39
CA LEU A 111 5.74 4.64 13.85
C LEU A 111 6.71 5.06 12.75
N ASP A 112 7.69 5.90 13.08
CA ASP A 112 8.82 6.16 12.20
C ASP A 112 9.83 5.01 12.24
N GLU A 113 10.85 5.03 11.36
CA GLU A 113 11.89 3.98 11.25
C GLU A 113 12.61 3.63 12.57
N ARG A 114 12.56 4.51 13.57
CA ARG A 114 13.18 4.36 14.90
C ARG A 114 12.16 3.95 15.97
N GLY A 115 10.95 3.55 15.57
CA GLY A 115 9.86 3.18 16.48
C GLY A 115 9.30 4.35 17.28
N ARG A 116 9.45 5.59 16.82
CA ARG A 116 8.87 6.75 17.51
C ARG A 116 7.47 7.01 16.97
N PRO A 117 6.48 7.32 17.83
CA PRO A 117 5.15 7.71 17.40
C PRO A 117 5.17 8.89 16.43
N VAL A 118 4.52 8.70 15.29
CA VAL A 118 4.23 9.74 14.30
C VAL A 118 2.77 9.63 13.89
N TYR A 119 2.34 10.55 13.03
CA TYR A 119 1.00 10.54 12.46
C TYR A 119 1.09 10.50 10.94
N THR A 120 0.26 9.67 10.32
CA THR A 120 0.16 9.47 8.88
C THR A 120 -1.27 9.71 8.43
N GLU A 121 -1.45 10.31 7.25
CA GLU A 121 -2.77 10.63 6.72
C GLU A 121 -3.38 9.41 6.01
N ILE A 122 -4.66 9.15 6.26
CA ILE A 122 -5.46 8.23 5.45
C ILE A 122 -5.80 8.93 4.14
N PHE A 123 -5.33 8.38 3.02
CA PHE A 123 -5.56 9.00 1.71
C PHE A 123 -6.60 8.25 0.87
N ALA A 124 -6.89 6.99 1.19
CA ALA A 124 -7.86 6.17 0.45
C ALA A 124 -8.44 5.04 1.30
N TRP A 125 -9.57 4.49 0.84
CA TRP A 125 -10.13 3.23 1.30
C TRP A 125 -9.97 2.17 0.20
N LEU A 126 -9.23 1.10 0.47
CA LEU A 126 -9.01 -0.01 -0.47
C LEU A 126 -10.20 -0.97 -0.52
N ARG A 127 -10.93 -1.07 0.58
CA ARG A 127 -12.19 -1.79 0.73
C ARG A 127 -13.03 -1.13 1.81
N TYR A 128 -14.33 -1.13 1.60
CA TYR A 128 -15.34 -0.68 2.55
C TYR A 128 -16.62 -1.48 2.34
N ASP A 129 -16.99 -2.31 3.31
CA ASP A 129 -18.32 -2.91 3.38
C ASP A 129 -18.75 -3.15 4.84
N LEU A 130 -20.03 -3.43 5.04
CA LEU A 130 -20.66 -3.64 6.36
C LEU A 130 -21.11 -5.09 6.58
N LEU A 131 -20.67 -6.02 5.73
CA LEU A 131 -21.03 -7.44 5.81
C LEU A 131 -20.30 -8.12 6.98
N LYS A 132 -20.66 -9.37 7.30
CA LYS A 132 -19.98 -10.12 8.36
C LYS A 132 -18.87 -10.98 7.80
N HIS A 133 -17.67 -10.83 8.33
CA HIS A 133 -16.48 -11.52 7.85
C HIS A 133 -15.81 -12.34 8.95
N ARG A 134 -14.93 -13.26 8.54
CA ARG A 134 -14.05 -14.01 9.44
C ARG A 134 -12.77 -13.22 9.69
N PHE A 135 -12.39 -13.13 10.96
CA PHE A 135 -11.17 -12.48 11.43
C PHE A 135 -10.36 -13.43 12.31
N VAL A 136 -9.07 -13.13 12.43
CA VAL A 136 -8.21 -13.64 13.48
C VAL A 136 -8.15 -12.59 14.59
N LYS A 137 -8.33 -13.03 15.83
CA LYS A 137 -8.12 -12.24 17.03
C LYS A 137 -6.84 -12.72 17.69
N ILE A 138 -5.85 -11.84 17.79
CA ILE A 138 -4.53 -12.10 18.37
C ILE A 138 -4.45 -11.38 19.71
N ILE A 139 -4.17 -12.11 20.78
CA ILE A 139 -4.00 -11.57 22.13
C ILE A 139 -2.53 -11.67 22.51
N THR A 140 -2.02 -10.61 23.13
CA THR A 140 -0.63 -10.50 23.57
C THR A 140 -0.52 -10.45 25.09
N ALA A 141 0.67 -10.75 25.63
CA ALA A 141 0.91 -10.93 27.07
C ALA A 141 0.56 -9.71 27.95
N ASN A 142 0.49 -8.52 27.38
CA ASN A 142 0.06 -7.29 28.06
C ASN A 142 -1.46 -7.05 27.98
N GLY A 143 -2.23 -8.00 27.46
CA GLY A 143 -3.69 -7.94 27.32
C GLY A 143 -4.19 -7.18 26.08
N ILE A 144 -3.30 -6.64 25.24
CA ILE A 144 -3.71 -5.96 24.00
C ILE A 144 -4.19 -7.01 22.99
N THR A 145 -5.32 -6.71 22.34
CA THR A 145 -6.02 -7.61 21.41
C THR A 145 -6.15 -6.95 20.05
N LEU A 146 -5.57 -7.56 19.01
CA LEU A 146 -5.66 -7.11 17.62
C LEU A 146 -6.64 -8.02 16.86
N THR A 147 -7.58 -7.42 16.10
CA THR A 147 -8.52 -8.18 15.25
C THR A 147 -8.44 -7.76 13.78
N LEU A 148 -8.16 -8.70 12.88
CA LEU A 148 -8.01 -8.45 11.44
C LEU A 148 -8.16 -9.73 10.61
N THR A 149 -8.33 -9.61 9.29
CA THR A 149 -8.52 -10.80 8.45
C THR A 149 -7.25 -11.64 8.34
N PRO A 150 -7.34 -12.97 8.11
CA PRO A 150 -6.18 -13.86 8.06
C PRO A 150 -5.10 -13.46 7.03
N ASN A 151 -5.49 -12.83 5.93
CA ASN A 151 -4.59 -12.42 4.85
C ASN A 151 -4.08 -10.97 4.97
N HIS A 152 -4.34 -10.29 6.09
CA HIS A 152 -3.80 -8.95 6.34
C HIS A 152 -2.31 -9.03 6.69
N LEU A 153 -1.47 -8.13 6.16
CA LEU A 153 -0.03 -8.13 6.49
C LEU A 153 0.22 -7.48 7.85
N ILE A 154 0.93 -8.17 8.73
CA ILE A 154 1.38 -7.65 10.01
C ILE A 154 2.88 -7.84 10.18
N PHE A 155 3.45 -7.18 11.18
CA PHE A 155 4.88 -7.20 11.43
C PHE A 155 5.21 -8.03 12.65
N LYS A 156 6.07 -9.05 12.46
CA LYS A 156 6.63 -9.85 13.56
C LYS A 156 8.15 -9.76 13.59
N LEU A 157 8.73 -9.92 14.78
CA LEU A 157 10.18 -9.87 14.96
C LEU A 157 10.87 -11.10 14.33
N ILE A 158 11.96 -10.89 13.59
CA ILE A 158 12.57 -11.93 12.75
C ILE A 158 13.17 -13.13 13.54
N HIS A 159 13.78 -12.99 14.74
CA HIS A 159 14.20 -14.16 15.57
C HIS A 159 14.58 -13.85 17.04
N HIS A 160 14.54 -14.93 17.85
CA HIS A 160 14.49 -15.04 19.32
C HIS A 160 15.74 -14.68 20.16
N ASP A 161 16.94 -14.48 19.60
CA ASP A 161 18.14 -14.12 20.40
C ASP A 161 18.09 -12.71 21.01
N CYS A 162 16.98 -11.99 20.78
CA CYS A 162 16.65 -10.73 21.41
C CYS A 162 15.85 -10.92 22.71
N ALA A 163 16.26 -11.89 23.55
CA ALA A 163 15.59 -12.29 24.80
C ALA A 163 15.59 -11.23 25.93
N THR A 164 15.70 -9.94 25.61
CA THR A 164 15.41 -8.84 26.52
C THR A 164 14.61 -7.76 25.78
N PRO A 165 13.26 -7.80 25.90
CA PRO A 165 12.36 -6.75 25.38
C PRO A 165 12.65 -5.35 25.93
N ASP A 166 13.33 -5.26 27.07
CA ASP A 166 13.24 -4.08 27.93
C ASP A 166 14.23 -2.95 27.65
N ASN A 167 15.16 -3.07 26.68
CA ASN A 167 16.18 -2.02 26.55
C ASN A 167 16.82 -1.80 25.17
N ARG A 168 16.23 -2.30 24.09
CA ARG A 168 16.72 -1.98 22.73
C ARG A 168 15.89 -0.90 22.07
N THR A 169 16.57 0.02 21.40
CA THR A 169 15.94 0.96 20.47
C THR A 169 15.22 0.18 19.37
N VAL A 170 13.91 0.37 19.26
CA VAL A 170 13.08 -0.21 18.21
C VAL A 170 13.61 0.20 16.82
N LYS A 171 13.74 -0.77 15.92
CA LYS A 171 14.04 -0.55 14.51
C LYS A 171 13.08 -1.38 13.67
N LEU A 172 12.36 -0.74 12.74
CA LEU A 172 11.42 -1.48 11.89
C LEU A 172 12.11 -2.49 10.96
N SER A 173 13.42 -2.37 10.73
CA SER A 173 14.20 -3.35 9.96
C SER A 173 14.30 -4.72 10.63
N ASP A 174 14.05 -4.79 11.95
CA ASP A 174 14.16 -6.03 12.73
C ASP A 174 12.88 -6.87 12.62
N TYR A 175 11.88 -6.37 11.88
CA TYR A 175 10.58 -7.00 11.66
C TYR A 175 10.40 -7.43 10.22
N GLU A 176 9.77 -8.58 10.04
CA GLU A 176 9.28 -9.07 8.76
C GLU A 176 7.77 -8.89 8.65
N ALA A 177 7.29 -8.69 7.42
CA ALA A 177 5.86 -8.65 7.13
C ALA A 177 5.37 -10.06 6.79
N VAL A 178 4.40 -10.55 7.55
CA VAL A 178 3.77 -11.88 7.40
C VAL A 178 2.26 -11.76 7.36
N LEU A 179 1.56 -12.80 6.94
CA LEU A 179 0.10 -12.83 7.03
C LEU A 179 -0.37 -13.02 8.47
N ALA A 180 -1.46 -12.37 8.85
CA ALA A 180 -2.03 -12.53 10.20
C ALA A 180 -2.39 -13.98 10.53
N GLY A 181 -2.77 -14.79 9.54
CA GLY A 181 -3.04 -16.22 9.67
C GLY A 181 -1.79 -17.09 9.84
N GLU A 182 -0.59 -16.55 9.62
CA GLU A 182 0.70 -17.24 9.82
C GLU A 182 1.30 -16.99 11.20
N ILE A 183 0.70 -16.10 11.99
CA ILE A 183 1.12 -15.81 13.36
C ILE A 183 0.89 -17.00 14.27
N GLN A 184 1.85 -17.23 15.16
CA GLN A 184 1.81 -18.29 16.15
C GLN A 184 2.01 -17.74 17.55
N GLU A 185 1.54 -18.48 18.56
CA GLU A 185 1.87 -18.19 19.95
C GLU A 185 3.39 -18.20 20.14
N GLY A 186 3.92 -17.21 20.87
CA GLY A 186 5.35 -16.97 21.01
C GLY A 186 5.96 -15.99 20.02
N ASP A 187 5.28 -15.69 18.89
CA ASP A 187 5.70 -14.58 18.00
C ASP A 187 5.67 -13.24 18.77
N VAL A 188 6.49 -12.29 18.35
CA VAL A 188 6.61 -10.97 19.00
C VAL A 188 6.16 -9.88 18.05
N LEU A 189 5.16 -9.10 18.49
CA LEU A 189 4.60 -7.97 17.75
C LEU A 189 5.11 -6.65 18.33
N LEU A 190 5.04 -5.59 17.51
CA LEU A 190 5.32 -4.23 17.95
C LEU A 190 4.01 -3.51 18.29
N GLN A 191 3.90 -3.05 19.53
CA GLN A 191 2.73 -2.36 20.05
C GLN A 191 3.09 -0.99 20.57
N VAL A 192 2.10 -0.10 20.67
CA VAL A 192 2.26 1.21 21.27
C VAL A 192 1.36 1.31 22.49
N ASP A 193 1.97 1.51 23.65
CA ASP A 193 1.21 1.78 24.88
C ASP A 193 0.54 3.16 24.77
N SER A 194 -0.77 3.16 24.98
CA SER A 194 -1.63 4.35 24.92
C SER A 194 -1.24 5.43 25.93
N SER A 195 -0.66 5.04 27.07
CA SER A 195 -0.29 5.90 28.20
C SER A 195 1.13 6.47 28.07
N LEU A 196 2.07 5.68 27.55
CA LEU A 196 3.49 6.06 27.47
C LEU A 196 3.86 6.65 26.11
N ASN A 197 3.04 6.43 25.07
CA ASN A 197 3.34 6.81 23.70
C ASN A 197 4.74 6.30 23.29
N THR A 198 5.05 5.06 23.68
CA THR A 198 6.30 4.37 23.39
C THR A 198 5.97 3.05 22.75
N ALA A 199 6.76 2.68 21.74
CA ALA A 199 6.65 1.36 21.14
C ALA A 199 7.35 0.33 22.02
N HIS A 200 6.71 -0.82 22.22
CA HIS A 200 7.22 -1.93 23.01
C HIS A 200 6.91 -3.26 22.34
N HIS A 201 7.68 -4.28 22.69
CA HIS A 201 7.49 -5.63 22.17
C HIS A 201 6.45 -6.36 23.01
N ALA A 202 5.57 -7.12 22.36
CA ALA A 202 4.55 -7.92 23.03
C ALA A 202 4.49 -9.32 22.44
N VAL A 203 4.60 -10.32 23.30
CA VAL A 203 4.55 -11.74 22.92
C VAL A 203 3.10 -12.13 22.71
N VAL A 204 2.81 -12.83 21.61
CA VAL A 204 1.50 -13.42 21.32
C VAL A 204 1.27 -14.60 22.26
N THR A 205 0.13 -14.59 22.95
CA THR A 205 -0.23 -15.63 23.93
C THR A 205 -1.41 -16.47 23.49
N GLU A 206 -2.35 -15.90 22.72
CA GLU A 206 -3.57 -16.60 22.32
C GLU A 206 -4.03 -16.14 20.93
N ILE A 207 -4.58 -17.06 20.14
CA ILE A 207 -5.08 -16.78 18.79
C ILE A 207 -6.44 -17.44 18.60
N TYR A 208 -7.44 -16.65 18.17
CA TYR A 208 -8.81 -17.11 17.96
C TYR A 208 -9.33 -16.77 16.57
N SER A 209 -10.21 -17.62 16.03
CA SER A 209 -11.04 -17.29 14.87
C SER A 209 -12.36 -16.68 15.36
N VAL A 210 -12.69 -15.49 14.86
CA VAL A 210 -13.90 -14.75 15.26
C VAL A 210 -14.66 -14.26 14.03
N ARG A 211 -15.96 -13.94 14.16
CA ARG A 211 -16.70 -13.22 13.13
C ARG A 211 -17.02 -11.80 13.61
N GLY A 212 -16.80 -10.82 12.76
CA GLY A 212 -16.97 -9.40 13.05
C GLY A 212 -17.76 -8.71 11.94
N ARG A 213 -18.25 -7.49 12.21
CA ARG A 213 -18.97 -6.69 11.21
C ARG A 213 -18.01 -5.75 10.50
N GLY A 214 -18.20 -5.68 9.19
CA GLY A 214 -17.56 -4.78 8.25
C GLY A 214 -16.13 -5.16 7.89
N ALA A 215 -15.71 -4.78 6.70
CA ALA A 215 -14.35 -4.96 6.21
C ALA A 215 -13.83 -3.62 5.69
N PHE A 216 -12.87 -3.07 6.43
CA PHE A 216 -12.30 -1.75 6.20
C PHE A 216 -10.80 -1.89 5.96
N ALA A 217 -10.31 -1.36 4.84
CA ALA A 217 -8.89 -1.36 4.50
C ALA A 217 -8.41 0.07 4.22
N PRO A 218 -7.96 0.82 5.24
CA PRO A 218 -7.45 2.17 5.05
C PRO A 218 -6.06 2.14 4.40
N ALA A 219 -5.82 3.00 3.42
CA ALA A 219 -4.49 3.25 2.89
C ALA A 219 -3.92 4.53 3.49
N THR A 220 -2.75 4.43 4.11
CA THR A 220 -2.03 5.58 4.68
C THR A 220 -0.86 6.00 3.79
N LEU A 221 -0.40 7.25 3.94
CA LEU A 221 0.73 7.77 3.17
C LEU A 221 2.06 7.06 3.49
N SER A 222 2.22 6.55 4.71
CA SER A 222 3.35 5.72 5.16
C SER A 222 3.21 4.24 4.81
N GLY A 223 1.98 3.78 4.51
CA GLY A 223 1.68 2.38 4.24
C GLY A 223 1.51 1.51 5.50
N THR A 224 1.68 2.08 6.68
CA THR A 224 1.49 1.43 7.99
C THR A 224 0.59 2.28 8.88
N LEU A 225 0.11 1.68 9.97
CA LEU A 225 -0.66 2.36 11.01
C LEU A 225 -0.70 1.50 12.29
N ILE A 226 -1.06 2.12 13.41
CA ILE A 226 -1.40 1.41 14.65
C ILE A 226 -2.91 1.13 14.69
N VAL A 227 -3.28 -0.15 14.74
CA VAL A 227 -4.66 -0.62 14.93
C VAL A 227 -4.72 -1.47 16.20
N ASP A 228 -5.70 -1.22 17.06
CA ASP A 228 -5.85 -1.88 18.35
C ASP A 228 -4.53 -1.88 19.16
N GLY A 229 -3.75 -0.79 19.06
CA GLY A 229 -2.46 -0.66 19.74
C GLY A 229 -1.31 -1.43 19.11
N THR A 230 -1.50 -2.12 17.97
CA THR A 230 -0.46 -2.92 17.29
C THR A 230 -0.10 -2.34 15.92
N LEU A 231 1.20 -2.36 15.56
CA LEU A 231 1.67 -1.94 14.24
C LEU A 231 1.27 -2.96 13.17
N VAL A 232 0.58 -2.47 12.14
CA VAL A 232 0.10 -3.27 11.02
C VAL A 232 0.36 -2.55 9.69
N SER A 233 0.39 -3.33 8.61
CA SER A 233 0.42 -2.79 7.25
C SER A 233 -0.94 -2.13 6.91
N SER A 234 -0.96 -1.24 5.93
CA SER A 234 -2.19 -0.82 5.24
C SER A 234 -2.61 -1.80 4.14
N TYR A 235 -1.81 -2.84 3.90
CA TYR A 235 -1.92 -3.72 2.75
C TYR A 235 -2.08 -5.19 3.14
N THR A 236 -2.48 -5.99 2.16
CA THR A 236 -2.64 -7.44 2.23
C THR A 236 -1.69 -8.11 1.24
N SER A 237 -1.36 -9.39 1.42
CA SER A 237 -0.72 -10.12 0.34
C SER A 237 -1.74 -10.24 -0.80
N TYR A 238 -1.51 -9.48 -1.85
CA TYR A 238 -2.38 -9.52 -3.00
C TYR A 238 -1.94 -10.69 -3.88
N TRP A 239 -2.25 -11.92 -3.45
CA TRP A 239 -2.63 -13.12 -4.22
C TRP A 239 -1.81 -13.61 -5.43
N PHE A 240 -0.89 -12.84 -5.95
CA PHE A 240 -0.01 -13.15 -7.07
C PHE A 240 1.40 -13.47 -6.61
N PHE A 241 1.76 -12.95 -5.46
CA PHE A 241 3.11 -13.03 -4.96
C PHE A 241 3.04 -13.10 -3.44
N ASP A 242 2.82 -14.30 -2.91
CA ASP A 242 3.12 -14.58 -1.51
C ASP A 242 4.63 -14.36 -1.19
N LEU A 243 5.44 -14.03 -2.21
CA LEU A 243 6.82 -13.55 -2.12
C LEU A 243 6.98 -12.01 -2.09
N ILE A 244 5.92 -11.22 -2.23
CA ILE A 244 6.01 -9.76 -2.25
C ILE A 244 5.67 -9.18 -0.88
N GLY A 245 6.70 -8.69 -0.19
CA GLY A 245 6.55 -8.02 1.09
C GLY A 245 5.94 -6.61 0.99
N HIS A 246 5.49 -6.12 2.15
CA HIS A 246 4.93 -4.78 2.36
C HIS A 246 5.64 -3.66 1.58
N ARG A 247 6.99 -3.65 1.59
CA ARG A 247 7.80 -2.59 0.97
C ARG A 247 7.53 -2.45 -0.53
N PHE A 248 7.45 -3.56 -1.26
CA PHE A 248 7.22 -3.51 -2.69
C PHE A 248 5.79 -3.05 -3.00
N ILE A 249 4.81 -3.49 -2.22
CA ILE A 249 3.42 -3.03 -2.36
C ILE A 249 3.37 -1.51 -2.17
N HIS A 250 4.00 -0.99 -1.12
CA HIS A 250 4.00 0.44 -0.84
C HIS A 250 4.72 1.26 -1.92
N GLU A 251 5.95 0.87 -2.28
CA GLU A 251 6.84 1.67 -3.11
C GLU A 251 6.62 1.51 -4.62
N ILE A 252 6.07 0.39 -5.06
CA ILE A 252 5.89 0.11 -6.49
C ILE A 252 4.42 0.10 -6.84
N ILE A 253 3.62 -0.73 -6.14
CA ILE A 253 2.20 -0.90 -6.46
C ILE A 253 1.41 0.35 -6.07
N PHE A 254 1.61 0.92 -4.89
CA PHE A 254 0.82 2.06 -4.42
C PHE A 254 1.47 3.43 -4.65
N ALA A 255 2.71 3.51 -5.16
CA ALA A 255 3.33 4.79 -5.48
C ALA A 255 2.57 5.64 -6.51
N PRO A 256 2.04 5.08 -7.63
CA PRO A 256 1.30 5.88 -8.61
C PRO A 256 0.05 6.54 -8.04
N ILE A 257 -0.75 5.80 -7.24
CA ILE A 257 -1.97 6.33 -6.65
C ILE A 257 -1.69 7.34 -5.52
N ARG A 258 -0.63 7.14 -4.73
CA ARG A 258 -0.17 8.14 -3.74
C ARG A 258 0.25 9.45 -4.41
N PHE A 259 1.02 9.36 -5.49
CA PHE A 259 1.39 10.53 -6.28
C PHE A 259 0.16 11.24 -6.87
N PHE A 260 -0.78 10.47 -7.41
CA PHE A 260 -2.03 11.00 -7.96
C PHE A 260 -2.87 11.72 -6.90
N TYR A 261 -2.99 11.15 -5.69
CA TYR A 261 -3.62 11.79 -4.54
C TYR A 261 -2.96 13.13 -4.20
N ALA A 262 -1.63 13.14 -4.02
CA ALA A 262 -0.89 14.34 -3.69
C ALA A 262 -1.04 15.44 -4.75
N PHE A 263 -1.03 15.07 -6.03
CA PHE A 263 -1.26 15.98 -7.14
C PHE A 263 -2.67 16.58 -7.11
N LEU A 264 -3.71 15.74 -6.97
CA LEU A 264 -5.10 16.21 -6.93
C LEU A 264 -5.37 17.10 -5.73
N LYS A 265 -4.79 16.80 -4.56
CA LYS A 265 -4.92 17.63 -3.36
C LYS A 265 -4.40 19.06 -3.57
N ILE A 266 -3.40 19.25 -4.43
CA ILE A 266 -2.84 20.56 -4.78
C ILE A 266 -3.69 21.28 -5.84
N VAL A 267 -4.12 20.56 -6.88
CA VAL A 267 -4.75 21.17 -8.08
C VAL A 267 -6.26 21.35 -7.91
N VAL A 268 -6.92 20.48 -7.14
CA VAL A 268 -8.37 20.50 -6.94
C VAL A 268 -8.71 21.20 -5.63
N LYS A 269 -9.34 22.37 -5.74
CA LYS A 269 -9.73 23.18 -4.58
C LYS A 269 -10.86 22.55 -3.75
N HIS A 270 -11.68 21.68 -4.34
CA HIS A 270 -12.82 21.05 -3.68
C HIS A 270 -12.51 19.60 -3.27
N GLN A 271 -12.16 19.40 -2.01
CA GLN A 271 -11.72 18.11 -1.45
C GLN A 271 -12.77 16.98 -1.51
N PRO A 272 -14.09 17.22 -1.34
CA PRO A 272 -15.08 16.13 -1.43
C PRO A 272 -15.11 15.40 -2.78
N ILE A 273 -14.77 16.09 -3.87
CA ILE A 273 -14.61 15.44 -5.18
C ILE A 273 -13.38 14.54 -5.15
N VAL A 274 -12.27 14.97 -4.57
CA VAL A 274 -11.06 14.15 -4.44
C VAL A 274 -11.38 12.89 -3.62
N ASP A 275 -11.98 13.03 -2.45
CA ASP A 275 -12.29 11.92 -1.55
C ASP A 275 -13.16 10.84 -2.20
N ALA A 276 -14.09 11.23 -3.09
CA ALA A 276 -14.91 10.30 -3.84
C ALA A 276 -14.12 9.41 -4.82
N TRP A 277 -12.97 9.88 -5.32
CA TRP A 277 -12.08 9.10 -6.20
C TRP A 277 -11.19 8.11 -5.43
N PHE A 278 -10.98 8.37 -4.14
CA PHE A 278 -10.15 7.56 -3.25
C PHE A 278 -10.97 6.70 -2.29
N SER A 279 -12.30 6.73 -2.42
CA SER A 279 -13.22 5.84 -1.72
C SER A 279 -13.83 4.84 -2.70
N PRO A 280 -14.07 3.59 -2.30
CA PRO A 280 -14.82 2.65 -3.13
C PRO A 280 -16.26 3.16 -3.28
N LYS A 281 -16.90 2.84 -4.41
CA LYS A 281 -18.36 3.02 -4.55
C LYS A 281 -19.04 2.08 -3.55
N TYR A 282 -20.11 2.55 -2.90
CA TYR A 282 -20.81 1.90 -1.78
C TYR A 282 -20.80 0.36 -1.85
N GLY A 283 -20.10 -0.27 -0.91
CA GLY A 283 -19.97 -1.73 -0.81
C GLY A 283 -19.01 -2.30 -1.85
N GLY A 284 -17.74 -2.42 -1.50
CA GLY A 284 -16.77 -3.12 -2.34
C GLY A 284 -15.33 -2.63 -2.23
N THR A 285 -14.56 -2.96 -3.26
CA THR A 285 -13.13 -2.68 -3.42
C THR A 285 -12.88 -1.43 -4.26
N HIS A 286 -11.77 -0.76 -3.96
CA HIS A 286 -11.36 0.44 -4.67
C HIS A 286 -11.04 0.15 -6.14
N TRP A 287 -11.32 1.08 -7.05
CA TRP A 287 -11.08 0.89 -8.49
C TRP A 287 -9.62 0.51 -8.79
N TYR A 288 -8.67 1.07 -8.03
CA TYR A 288 -7.25 0.75 -8.17
C TYR A 288 -6.95 -0.71 -7.86
N VAL A 289 -7.60 -1.24 -6.81
CA VAL A 289 -7.49 -2.64 -6.40
C VAL A 289 -8.09 -3.54 -7.48
N GLU A 290 -9.22 -3.15 -8.08
CA GLU A 290 -9.87 -3.89 -9.18
C GLU A 290 -9.01 -3.98 -10.44
N ILE A 291 -8.22 -2.95 -10.78
CA ILE A 291 -7.28 -3.00 -11.90
C ILE A 291 -6.26 -4.12 -11.68
N TRP A 292 -5.69 -4.20 -10.47
CA TRP A 292 -4.72 -5.25 -10.13
C TRP A 292 -5.37 -6.64 -10.07
N LYS A 293 -6.63 -6.78 -9.66
CA LYS A 293 -7.39 -8.05 -9.79
C LYS A 293 -7.53 -8.50 -11.23
N ARG A 294 -7.89 -7.58 -12.14
CA ARG A 294 -8.07 -7.92 -13.56
C ARG A 294 -6.75 -8.33 -14.20
N PHE A 295 -5.69 -7.58 -13.93
CA PHE A 295 -4.34 -7.95 -14.35
C PHE A 295 -3.97 -9.37 -13.88
N ARG A 296 -4.43 -9.78 -12.67
CA ARG A 296 -4.38 -11.17 -12.19
C ARG A 296 -5.02 -12.19 -13.08
N SER A 297 -6.31 -12.04 -13.26
CA SER A 297 -7.09 -13.00 -14.02
C SER A 297 -6.57 -13.22 -15.45
N THR A 298 -5.78 -12.28 -16.00
CA THR A 298 -5.23 -12.37 -17.36
C THR A 298 -3.83 -13.00 -17.42
N VAL A 299 -3.07 -12.97 -16.32
CA VAL A 299 -1.67 -13.46 -16.28
C VAL A 299 -1.55 -14.85 -15.66
N SER A 300 -2.54 -15.28 -14.86
CA SER A 300 -2.67 -16.67 -14.34
C SER A 300 -3.32 -17.59 -15.36
#